data_AF-A0AAU4H6R3-F1
#
_entry.id   AF-A0AAU4H6R3-F1
#
_cell.length_a   1.000
_cell.length_b   1.000
_cell.length_c   1.000
_cell.angle_alpha   90.00
_cell.angle_beta   90.00
_cell.angle_gamma   90.00
#
_symmetry.space_group_name_H-M   'P 1'
#
loop_
_entity.id
_entity.type
_entity.pdbx_description
1 polymer ?
#
loop_
_entity_poly.entity_id
_entity_poly.type
_entity_poly.pdbx_seq_one_letter_code
_entity_poly.pdbx_strand_id
1 'polypeptide(L)'
;MHDFWDKVWSMQFGAALAGAVAGGAASIAGAWIQSFFSNRTSQETLAKGSATTAYEALGTIRELMAGKSFIGAGTSEARIEWNRERTVLVLRAMAAANLLPKSQDQRRTQARKAMKLIQDWDGLTRWSDHEAATQILISEAMEQLGTFVQGEEAPPVRDVEAVVRQELERRRRERLISRLKELEQEGERDGLEDADDVEEANRIKAELGVQHSRELTSPDTPQIAS
;
A
#
# COMPACT_ATOMS: atom_id res chain seq x y z
N MET A 1 42.13 -42.10 61.58
CA MET A 1 41.07 -42.33 60.57
C MET A 1 40.06 -41.17 60.45
N HIS A 2 40.34 -39.96 60.98
CA HIS A 2 39.44 -38.79 60.83
C HIS A 2 39.89 -37.78 59.76
N ASP A 3 41.18 -37.71 59.40
CA ASP A 3 41.67 -36.70 58.43
C ASP A 3 41.44 -37.03 56.94
N PHE A 4 41.07 -38.28 56.61
CA PHE A 4 40.86 -38.70 55.22
C PHE A 4 39.44 -38.35 54.72
N TRP A 5 38.46 -38.29 55.62
CA TRP A 5 37.07 -37.94 55.30
C TRP A 5 36.87 -36.43 55.19
N ASP A 6 37.49 -35.62 56.05
CA ASP A 6 37.38 -34.15 56.00
C ASP A 6 38.03 -33.53 54.76
N LYS A 7 39.04 -34.19 54.18
CA LYS A 7 39.76 -33.68 53.01
C LYS A 7 39.06 -33.99 51.68
N VAL A 8 38.30 -35.07 51.62
CA VAL A 8 37.47 -35.43 50.45
C VAL A 8 36.17 -34.60 50.43
N TRP A 9 35.66 -34.19 51.61
CA TRP A 9 34.41 -33.44 51.71
C TRP A 9 34.54 -31.91 51.59
N SER A 10 35.66 -31.30 51.98
CA SER A 10 35.68 -29.83 52.18
C SER A 10 36.05 -28.98 50.96
N MET A 11 36.91 -29.45 50.04
CA MET A 11 37.37 -28.64 48.90
C MET A 11 36.78 -29.07 47.54
N GLN A 12 36.70 -30.38 47.27
CA GLN A 12 36.18 -30.86 45.98
C GLN A 12 34.65 -30.80 45.91
N PHE A 13 33.95 -31.07 47.02
CA PHE A 13 32.49 -30.92 47.07
C PHE A 13 32.06 -29.45 46.98
N GLY A 14 32.79 -28.53 47.63
CA GLY A 14 32.54 -27.09 47.54
C GLY A 14 32.76 -26.52 46.13
N ALA A 15 33.84 -26.93 45.45
CA ALA A 15 34.10 -26.54 44.07
C ALA A 15 33.13 -27.18 43.08
N ALA A 16 32.75 -28.45 43.29
CA ALA A 16 31.76 -29.15 42.47
C ALA A 16 30.34 -28.59 42.66
N LEU A 17 29.94 -28.23 43.88
CA LEU A 17 28.66 -27.58 44.17
C LEU A 17 28.62 -26.17 43.60
N ALA A 18 29.69 -25.38 43.75
CA ALA A 18 29.81 -24.06 43.11
C ALA A 18 29.81 -24.16 41.58
N GLY A 19 30.49 -25.15 41.00
CA GLY A 19 30.47 -25.43 39.58
C GLY A 19 29.11 -25.89 39.06
N ALA A 20 28.37 -26.69 39.83
CA ALA A 20 27.02 -27.13 39.50
C ALA A 20 25.98 -25.99 39.62
N VAL A 21 26.14 -25.10 40.61
CA VAL A 21 25.30 -23.89 40.75
C VAL A 21 25.61 -22.89 39.63
N ALA A 22 26.88 -22.68 39.29
CA ALA A 22 27.29 -21.83 38.17
C ALA A 22 26.83 -22.42 36.81
N GLY A 23 26.95 -23.74 36.63
CA GLY A 23 26.46 -24.45 35.46
C GLY A 23 24.93 -24.40 35.33
N GLY A 24 24.20 -24.60 36.44
CA GLY A 24 22.75 -24.47 36.49
C GLY A 24 22.26 -23.04 36.20
N ALA A 25 22.94 -22.03 36.74
CA ALA A 25 22.64 -20.63 36.46
C ALA A 25 22.92 -20.27 34.99
N ALA A 26 24.01 -20.76 34.41
CA ALA A 26 24.32 -20.58 32.99
C ALA A 26 23.32 -21.30 32.08
N SER A 27 22.86 -22.50 32.44
CA SER A 27 21.80 -23.22 31.70
C SER A 27 20.44 -22.50 31.77
N ILE A 28 20.08 -21.93 32.92
CA ILE A 28 18.86 -21.13 33.06
C ILE A 28 18.97 -19.85 32.24
N ALA A 29 20.10 -19.14 32.32
CA ALA A 29 20.35 -17.95 31.50
C ALA A 29 20.36 -18.27 30.00
N GLY A 30 20.97 -19.39 29.60
CA GLY A 30 20.97 -19.88 28.23
C GLY A 30 19.56 -20.22 27.73
N ALA A 31 18.75 -20.92 28.53
CA ALA A 31 17.35 -21.23 28.20
C ALA A 31 16.49 -19.97 28.15
N TRP A 32 16.74 -18.99 29.02
CA TRP A 32 16.07 -17.69 28.98
C TRP A 32 16.43 -16.94 27.70
N ILE A 33 17.71 -16.79 27.39
CA ILE A 33 18.18 -16.16 26.15
C ILE A 33 17.62 -16.88 24.92
N GLN A 34 17.68 -18.22 24.90
CA GLN A 34 17.19 -19.05 23.79
C GLN A 34 15.66 -18.96 23.63
N SER A 35 14.90 -18.92 24.73
CA SER A 35 13.43 -18.71 24.68
C SER A 35 13.06 -17.29 24.27
N PHE A 36 13.80 -16.27 24.70
CA PHE A 36 13.63 -14.89 24.26
C PHE A 36 13.88 -14.74 22.75
N PHE A 37 14.98 -15.32 22.25
CA PHE A 37 15.27 -15.32 20.82
C PHE A 37 14.28 -16.17 20.03
N SER A 38 13.90 -17.36 20.50
CA SER A 38 12.91 -18.23 19.85
C SER A 38 11.53 -17.58 19.77
N ASN A 39 11.07 -16.95 20.85
CA ASN A 39 9.81 -16.19 20.87
C ASN A 39 9.87 -14.99 19.92
N ARG A 40 11.01 -14.30 19.84
CA ARG A 40 11.18 -13.17 18.93
C ARG A 40 11.14 -13.63 17.46
N THR A 41 11.85 -14.70 17.11
CA THR A 41 11.84 -15.27 15.76
C THR A 41 10.47 -15.83 15.38
N SER A 42 9.76 -16.44 16.33
CA SER A 42 8.39 -16.92 16.11
C SER A 42 7.42 -15.75 15.87
N GLN A 43 7.49 -14.70 16.70
CA GLN A 43 6.68 -13.49 16.51
C GLN A 43 6.99 -12.80 15.18
N GLU A 44 8.26 -12.71 14.78
CA GLU A 44 8.66 -12.12 13.51
C GLU A 44 8.18 -12.95 12.33
N THR A 45 8.28 -14.29 12.39
CA THR A 45 7.74 -15.19 11.38
C THR A 45 6.23 -15.03 11.23
N LEU A 46 5.49 -14.99 12.34
CA LEU A 46 4.04 -14.78 12.33
C LEU A 46 3.67 -13.41 11.75
N ALA A 47 4.40 -12.36 12.12
CA ALA A 47 4.19 -11.01 11.59
C ALA A 47 4.48 -10.92 10.09
N LYS A 48 5.56 -11.56 9.61
CA LYS A 48 5.85 -11.65 8.17
C LYS A 48 4.76 -12.43 7.44
N GLY A 49 4.28 -13.54 8.03
CA GLY A 49 3.14 -14.29 7.48
C GLY A 49 1.84 -13.47 7.40
N SER A 50 1.55 -12.63 8.39
CA SER A 50 0.40 -11.72 8.33
C SER A 50 0.59 -10.63 7.29
N ALA A 51 1.79 -10.06 7.18
CA ALA A 51 2.11 -9.08 6.15
C ALA A 51 1.97 -9.68 4.73
N THR A 52 2.43 -10.91 4.51
CA THR A 52 2.21 -11.65 3.27
C THR A 52 0.72 -11.88 2.99
N THR A 53 -0.07 -12.27 4.01
CA THR A 53 -1.53 -12.44 3.85
C THR A 53 -2.21 -11.12 3.45
N ALA A 54 -1.78 -9.99 4.02
CA ALA A 54 -2.27 -8.68 3.63
C ALA A 54 -1.87 -8.32 2.19
N TYR A 55 -0.61 -8.61 1.83
CA TYR A 55 -0.07 -8.38 0.49
C TYR A 55 -0.83 -9.18 -0.58
N GLU A 56 -1.10 -10.46 -0.32
CA GLU A 56 -1.90 -11.33 -1.20
C GLU A 56 -3.33 -10.82 -1.35
N ALA A 57 -4.00 -10.43 -0.26
CA ALA A 57 -5.36 -9.88 -0.33
C ALA A 57 -5.43 -8.60 -1.17
N LEU A 58 -4.42 -7.72 -1.05
CA LEU A 58 -4.28 -6.52 -1.88
C LEU A 58 -3.99 -6.87 -3.35
N GLY A 59 -3.18 -7.90 -3.59
CA GLY A 59 -2.93 -8.47 -4.92
C GLY A 59 -4.22 -8.98 -5.57
N THR A 60 -5.07 -9.69 -4.83
CA THR A 60 -6.37 -10.15 -5.32
C THR A 60 -7.27 -8.97 -5.71
N ILE A 61 -7.27 -7.86 -4.94
CA ILE A 61 -8.03 -6.67 -5.35
C ILE A 61 -7.51 -6.13 -6.69
N ARG A 62 -6.19 -6.06 -6.87
CA ARG A 62 -5.58 -5.60 -8.13
C ARG A 62 -5.96 -6.48 -9.31
N GLU A 63 -5.93 -7.80 -9.14
CA GLU A 63 -6.36 -8.76 -10.17
C GLU A 63 -7.86 -8.64 -10.48
N LEU A 64 -8.70 -8.48 -9.45
CA LEU A 64 -10.14 -8.25 -9.62
C LEU A 64 -10.44 -6.98 -10.44
N MET A 65 -9.64 -5.92 -10.28
CA MET A 65 -9.78 -4.71 -11.10
C MET A 65 -9.35 -4.94 -12.55
N ALA A 66 -8.24 -5.65 -12.79
CA ALA A 66 -7.76 -5.92 -14.15
C ALA A 66 -8.71 -6.84 -14.94
N GLY A 67 -9.37 -7.78 -14.27
CA GLY A 67 -10.31 -8.71 -14.89
C GLY A 67 -11.70 -8.12 -15.19
N LYS A 68 -12.04 -6.96 -14.62
CA LYS A 68 -13.33 -6.30 -14.80
C LYS A 68 -13.14 -5.00 -15.59
N SER A 69 -13.27 -5.07 -16.91
CA SER A 69 -13.48 -3.87 -17.73
C SER A 69 -14.97 -3.50 -17.67
N PHE A 70 -15.30 -2.53 -16.83
CA PHE A 70 -16.63 -1.92 -16.87
C PHE A 70 -16.71 -1.02 -18.11
N ILE A 71 -17.14 -1.58 -19.25
CA ILE A 71 -17.55 -0.80 -20.43
C ILE A 71 -18.94 -0.21 -20.09
N GLY A 72 -19.01 1.12 -19.92
CA GLY A 72 -20.16 1.76 -19.31
C GLY A 72 -20.21 1.52 -17.80
N ALA A 73 -21.01 2.27 -17.06
CA ALA A 73 -21.01 2.34 -15.58
C ALA A 73 -21.30 1.01 -14.83
N GLY A 74 -21.31 -0.14 -15.50
CA GLY A 74 -21.71 -1.43 -14.95
C GLY A 74 -23.19 -1.47 -14.62
N THR A 75 -23.72 -2.68 -14.39
CA THR A 75 -25.02 -2.80 -13.74
C THR A 75 -24.88 -2.46 -12.26
N SER A 76 -25.98 -2.03 -11.63
CA SER A 76 -25.99 -1.74 -10.19
C SER A 76 -25.59 -2.97 -9.37
N GLU A 77 -26.05 -4.14 -9.79
CA GLU A 77 -25.78 -5.43 -9.16
C GLU A 77 -24.28 -5.79 -9.24
N ALA A 78 -23.65 -5.60 -10.40
CA ALA A 78 -22.23 -5.87 -10.58
C ALA A 78 -21.36 -4.93 -9.72
N ARG A 79 -21.79 -3.67 -9.55
CA ARG A 79 -21.13 -2.68 -8.70
C ARG A 79 -21.22 -3.08 -7.23
N ILE A 80 -22.41 -3.46 -6.77
CA ILE A 80 -22.65 -3.90 -5.38
C ILE A 80 -21.80 -5.12 -5.05
N GLU A 81 -21.81 -6.14 -5.92
CA GLU A 81 -21.04 -7.35 -5.68
C GLU A 81 -19.53 -7.06 -5.65
N TRP A 82 -19.05 -6.24 -6.59
CA TRP A 82 -17.65 -5.81 -6.59
C TRP A 82 -17.27 -5.03 -5.32
N ASN A 83 -18.10 -4.07 -4.90
CA ASN A 83 -17.87 -3.29 -3.69
C ASN A 83 -17.81 -4.19 -2.44
N ARG A 84 -18.66 -5.22 -2.40
CA ARG A 84 -18.67 -6.21 -1.33
C ARG A 84 -17.40 -7.06 -1.31
N GLU A 85 -17.02 -7.65 -2.45
CA GLU A 85 -15.78 -8.42 -2.61
C GLU A 85 -14.56 -7.59 -2.17
N ARG A 86 -14.45 -6.36 -2.68
CA ARG A 86 -13.36 -5.43 -2.34
C ARG A 86 -13.33 -5.14 -0.85
N THR A 87 -14.47 -4.81 -0.24
CA THR A 87 -14.57 -4.49 1.19
C THR A 87 -14.08 -5.64 2.06
N VAL A 88 -14.44 -6.88 1.73
CA VAL A 88 -13.96 -8.07 2.45
C VAL A 88 -12.44 -8.20 2.36
N LEU A 89 -11.87 -8.00 1.18
CA LEU A 89 -10.42 -8.08 0.96
C LEU A 89 -9.66 -6.95 1.69
N VAL A 90 -10.17 -5.71 1.64
CA VAL A 90 -9.59 -4.58 2.38
C VAL A 90 -9.62 -4.85 3.89
N LEU A 91 -10.74 -5.33 4.43
CA LEU A 91 -10.85 -5.68 5.85
C LEU A 91 -9.87 -6.79 6.24
N ARG A 92 -9.72 -7.82 5.40
CA ARG A 92 -8.75 -8.89 5.61
C ARG A 92 -7.32 -8.36 5.62
N ALA A 93 -6.96 -7.50 4.67
CA ALA A 93 -5.65 -6.88 4.60
C ALA A 93 -5.37 -5.98 5.82
N MET A 94 -6.34 -5.16 6.22
CA MET A 94 -6.24 -4.31 7.41
C MET A 94 -6.07 -5.12 8.69
N ALA A 95 -6.84 -6.19 8.87
CA ALA A 95 -6.74 -7.07 10.03
C ALA A 95 -5.36 -7.73 10.10
N ALA A 96 -4.85 -8.22 8.98
CA ALA A 96 -3.53 -8.83 8.91
C ALA A 96 -2.39 -7.81 9.12
N ALA A 97 -2.53 -6.58 8.62
CA ALA A 97 -1.58 -5.50 8.88
C ALA A 97 -1.57 -5.04 10.35
N ASN A 98 -2.67 -5.21 11.09
CA ASN A 98 -2.71 -4.89 12.52
C ASN A 98 -1.85 -5.83 13.38
N LEU A 99 -1.51 -7.02 12.86
CA LEU A 99 -0.69 -8.01 13.55
C LEU A 99 0.82 -7.73 13.42
N LEU A 100 1.22 -6.67 12.69
CA LEU A 100 2.61 -6.21 12.71
C LEU A 100 3.03 -5.82 14.14
N PRO A 101 4.30 -6.07 14.52
CA PRO A 101 4.80 -5.76 15.84
C PRO A 101 4.79 -4.25 16.10
N LYS A 102 4.71 -3.86 17.38
CA LYS A 102 4.67 -2.44 17.78
C LYS A 102 5.88 -1.63 17.29
N SER A 103 7.03 -2.27 17.07
CA SER A 103 8.21 -1.64 16.47
C SER A 103 8.00 -1.15 15.03
N GLN A 104 6.96 -1.64 14.36
CA GLN A 104 6.61 -1.31 12.97
C GLN A 104 5.32 -0.46 12.90
N ASP A 105 5.02 0.32 13.94
CA ASP A 105 3.79 1.10 14.04
C ASP A 105 3.62 2.12 12.90
N GLN A 106 4.72 2.72 12.44
CA GLN A 106 4.72 3.63 11.30
C GLN A 106 4.22 2.93 10.03
N ARG A 107 4.78 1.77 9.69
CA ARG A 107 4.36 0.96 8.53
C ARG A 107 2.90 0.58 8.63
N ARG A 108 2.49 0.09 9.80
CA ARG A 108 1.09 -0.27 10.08
C ARG A 108 0.17 0.92 9.85
N THR A 109 0.55 2.09 10.34
CA THR A 109 -0.25 3.31 10.22
C THR A 109 -0.35 3.76 8.76
N GLN A 110 0.76 3.76 8.01
CA GLN A 110 0.77 4.16 6.60
C GLN A 110 -0.02 3.18 5.72
N ALA A 111 0.22 1.88 5.85
CA ALA A 111 -0.52 0.86 5.12
C ALA A 111 -2.03 0.94 5.41
N ARG A 112 -2.42 1.18 6.68
CA ARG A 112 -3.83 1.38 7.05
C ARG A 112 -4.41 2.67 6.50
N LYS A 113 -3.64 3.76 6.46
CA LYS A 113 -4.10 5.02 5.85
C LYS A 113 -4.45 4.78 4.37
N ALA A 114 -3.54 4.17 3.62
CA ALA A 114 -3.76 3.83 2.22
C ALA A 114 -4.99 2.91 2.03
N MET A 115 -5.09 1.82 2.81
CA MET A 115 -6.24 0.91 2.75
C MET A 115 -7.59 1.57 3.07
N LYS A 116 -7.62 2.51 4.04
CA LYS A 116 -8.85 3.25 4.38
C LYS A 116 -9.31 4.20 3.29
N LEU A 117 -8.40 4.68 2.46
CA LEU A 117 -8.71 5.56 1.34
C LEU A 117 -9.25 4.79 0.13
N ILE A 118 -9.20 3.45 0.14
CA ILE A 118 -9.79 2.61 -0.91
C ILE A 118 -11.31 2.63 -0.73
N GLN A 119 -11.98 3.52 -1.47
CA GLN A 119 -13.42 3.75 -1.38
C GLN A 119 -14.24 2.79 -2.24
N ASP A 120 -15.55 2.76 -1.99
CA ASP A 120 -16.52 2.17 -2.90
C ASP A 120 -16.55 2.91 -4.23
N TRP A 121 -16.79 2.17 -5.31
CA TRP A 121 -17.13 2.80 -6.57
C TRP A 121 -18.61 3.17 -6.55
N ASP A 122 -18.88 4.46 -6.68
CA ASP A 122 -20.23 5.05 -6.65
C ASP A 122 -20.97 4.96 -7.99
N GLY A 123 -20.26 4.66 -9.08
CA GLY A 123 -20.81 4.66 -10.43
C GLY A 123 -20.92 6.03 -11.09
N LEU A 124 -20.66 7.10 -10.35
CA LEU A 124 -20.62 8.48 -10.85
C LEU A 124 -19.21 8.82 -11.32
N THR A 125 -18.22 8.40 -10.53
CA THR A 125 -16.81 8.54 -10.88
C THR A 125 -16.52 7.65 -12.07
N ARG A 126 -15.74 8.14 -13.05
CA ARG A 126 -15.29 7.30 -14.17
C ARG A 126 -14.51 6.10 -13.63
N TRP A 127 -14.82 4.91 -14.15
CA TRP A 127 -14.15 3.67 -13.71
C TRP A 127 -12.62 3.78 -13.79
N SER A 128 -12.08 4.36 -14.87
CA SER A 128 -10.64 4.54 -15.04
C SER A 128 -9.98 5.48 -14.03
N ASP A 129 -10.72 6.44 -13.48
CA ASP A 129 -10.24 7.32 -12.41
C ASP A 129 -10.27 6.59 -11.06
N HIS A 130 -11.37 5.89 -10.79
CA HIS A 130 -11.52 5.06 -9.60
C HIS A 130 -10.46 3.95 -9.53
N GLU A 131 -10.24 3.27 -10.66
CA GLU A 131 -9.21 2.25 -10.81
C GLU A 131 -7.81 2.83 -10.55
N ALA A 132 -7.47 3.97 -11.19
CA ALA A 132 -6.17 4.60 -11.01
C ALA A 132 -5.89 4.98 -9.54
N ALA A 133 -6.86 5.63 -8.89
CA ALA A 133 -6.77 5.96 -7.48
C ALA A 133 -6.55 4.71 -6.62
N THR A 134 -7.36 3.66 -6.85
CA THR A 134 -7.27 2.41 -6.10
C THR A 134 -5.93 1.70 -6.33
N GLN A 135 -5.38 1.70 -7.54
CA GLN A 135 -4.07 1.12 -7.82
C GLN A 135 -2.94 1.81 -7.07
N ILE A 136 -2.95 3.14 -6.99
CA ILE A 136 -1.96 3.91 -6.19
C ILE A 136 -2.05 3.52 -4.72
N LEU A 137 -3.26 3.48 -4.16
CA LEU A 137 -3.50 3.14 -2.76
C LEU A 137 -3.08 1.71 -2.41
N ILE A 138 -3.39 0.75 -3.29
CA ILE A 138 -2.94 -0.63 -3.16
C ILE A 138 -1.41 -0.68 -3.20
N SER A 139 -0.78 0.04 -4.14
CA SER A 139 0.68 0.04 -4.30
C SER A 139 1.38 0.61 -3.07
N GLU A 140 0.90 1.72 -2.49
CA GLU A 140 1.44 2.25 -1.23
C GLU A 140 1.32 1.22 -0.10
N ALA A 141 0.14 0.61 0.08
CA ALA A 141 -0.06 -0.37 1.15
C ALA A 141 0.86 -1.59 0.96
N MET A 142 1.00 -2.08 -0.28
CA MET A 142 1.86 -3.20 -0.63
C MET A 142 3.34 -2.86 -0.46
N GLU A 143 3.78 -1.64 -0.77
CA GLU A 143 5.18 -1.19 -0.58
C GLU A 143 5.56 -1.20 0.90
N GLN A 144 4.69 -0.66 1.77
CA GLN A 144 4.89 -0.64 3.22
C GLN A 144 4.98 -2.05 3.84
N LEU A 145 4.17 -2.99 3.34
CA LEU A 145 4.12 -4.38 3.82
C LEU A 145 5.23 -5.24 3.22
N GLY A 146 5.53 -5.08 1.93
CA GLY A 146 6.52 -5.86 1.20
C GLY A 146 7.93 -5.62 1.71
N THR A 147 8.30 -4.35 1.91
CA THR A 147 9.60 -3.98 2.51
C THR A 147 9.75 -4.52 3.94
N PHE A 148 8.66 -4.65 4.71
CA PHE A 148 8.72 -5.33 6.01
C PHE A 148 8.98 -6.84 5.88
N VAL A 149 8.31 -7.52 4.94
CA VAL A 149 8.54 -8.95 4.67
C VAL A 149 10.01 -9.19 4.27
N GLN A 150 10.56 -8.31 3.44
CA GLN A 150 11.95 -8.35 2.99
C GLN A 150 12.96 -7.97 4.07
N GLY A 151 12.53 -7.34 5.17
CA GLY A 151 13.42 -6.87 6.24
C GLY A 151 14.15 -5.57 5.91
N GLU A 152 13.61 -4.80 4.97
CA GLU A 152 14.15 -3.50 4.54
C GLU A 152 13.67 -2.36 5.45
N GLU A 153 14.24 -1.17 5.26
CA GLU A 153 13.82 0.04 5.95
C GLU A 153 12.42 0.49 5.52
N ALA A 154 11.76 1.25 6.39
CA ALA A 154 10.42 1.77 6.09
C ALA A 154 10.49 2.79 4.95
N PRO A 155 9.64 2.67 3.92
CA PRO A 155 9.53 3.69 2.89
C PRO A 155 9.23 5.06 3.52
N PRO A 156 9.69 6.16 2.88
CA PRO A 156 9.39 7.50 3.35
C PRO A 156 7.89 7.73 3.40
N VAL A 157 7.44 8.50 4.40
CA VAL A 157 6.03 8.86 4.51
C VAL A 157 5.68 9.86 3.42
N ARG A 158 4.74 9.48 2.56
CA ARG A 158 4.20 10.34 1.50
C ARG A 158 2.77 10.75 1.83
N ASP A 159 2.36 11.93 1.38
CA ASP A 159 0.95 12.28 1.36
C ASP A 159 0.26 11.62 0.17
N VAL A 160 -0.16 10.38 0.37
CA VAL A 160 -0.81 9.59 -0.69
C VAL A 160 -2.10 10.21 -1.20
N GLU A 161 -2.81 11.00 -0.40
CA GLU A 161 -4.01 11.71 -0.88
C GLU A 161 -3.64 12.78 -1.92
N ALA A 162 -2.53 13.50 -1.69
CA ALA A 162 -2.00 14.45 -2.65
C ALA A 162 -1.53 13.75 -3.94
N VAL A 163 -0.85 12.60 -3.81
CA VAL A 163 -0.41 11.80 -4.98
C VAL A 163 -1.62 11.33 -5.81
N VAL A 164 -2.67 10.80 -5.17
CA VAL A 164 -3.90 10.40 -5.85
C VAL A 164 -4.54 11.59 -6.55
N ARG A 165 -4.67 12.73 -5.87
CA ARG A 165 -5.26 13.95 -6.44
C ARG A 165 -4.50 14.42 -7.68
N GLN A 166 -3.17 14.49 -7.58
CA GLN A 166 -2.30 14.90 -8.68
C GLN A 166 -2.45 13.96 -9.88
N GLU A 167 -2.52 12.65 -9.65
CA GLU A 167 -2.72 11.68 -10.74
C GLU A 167 -4.08 11.85 -11.41
N LEU A 168 -5.15 12.07 -10.63
CA LEU A 168 -6.49 12.28 -11.18
C LEU A 168 -6.58 13.58 -11.98
N GLU A 169 -5.95 14.64 -11.51
CA GLU A 169 -5.83 15.91 -12.24
C GLU A 169 -5.04 15.74 -13.54
N ARG A 170 -3.91 15.03 -13.49
CA ARG A 170 -3.11 14.71 -14.68
C ARG A 170 -3.93 13.96 -15.73
N ARG A 171 -4.64 12.90 -15.33
CA ARG A 171 -5.50 12.12 -16.23
C ARG A 171 -6.67 12.92 -16.77
N ARG A 172 -7.28 13.77 -15.94
CA ARG A 172 -8.35 14.68 -16.36
C ARG A 172 -7.84 15.63 -17.44
N ARG A 173 -6.70 16.25 -17.21
CA ARG A 173 -6.03 17.12 -18.18
C ARG A 173 -5.75 16.38 -19.48
N GLU A 174 -5.14 15.20 -19.44
CA GLU A 174 -4.85 14.40 -20.64
C GLU A 174 -6.10 14.11 -21.48
N ARG A 175 -7.22 13.78 -20.84
CA ARG A 175 -8.49 13.56 -21.56
C ARG A 175 -9.04 14.83 -22.19
N LEU A 176 -8.98 15.96 -21.49
CA LEU A 176 -9.38 17.25 -22.04
C LEU A 176 -8.53 17.61 -23.27
N ILE A 177 -7.22 17.36 -23.20
CA ILE A 177 -6.31 17.57 -24.33
C ILE A 177 -6.69 16.67 -25.51
N SER A 178 -6.93 15.38 -25.28
CA SER A 178 -7.34 14.46 -26.34
C SER A 178 -8.68 14.87 -26.96
N ARG A 179 -9.68 15.22 -26.15
CA ARG A 179 -11.00 15.67 -26.63
C ARG A 179 -10.91 16.97 -27.43
N LEU A 180 -10.08 17.92 -26.99
CA LEU A 180 -9.84 19.15 -27.75
C LEU A 180 -9.21 18.85 -29.12
N LYS A 181 -8.26 17.91 -29.19
CA LYS A 181 -7.64 17.49 -30.46
C LYS A 181 -8.65 16.83 -31.39
N GLU A 182 -9.55 16.01 -30.87
CA GLU A 182 -10.63 15.39 -31.64
C GLU A 182 -11.55 16.46 -32.24
N LEU A 183 -12.05 17.39 -31.41
CA LEU A 183 -12.91 18.49 -31.85
C LEU A 183 -12.23 19.40 -32.89
N GLU A 184 -10.95 19.72 -32.70
CA GLU A 184 -10.19 20.50 -33.69
C GLU A 184 -10.02 19.75 -35.01
N GLN A 185 -9.78 18.43 -34.98
CA GLN A 185 -9.67 17.61 -36.19
C GLN A 185 -11.00 17.45 -36.93
N GLU A 186 -12.10 17.30 -36.20
CA GLU A 186 -13.46 17.28 -36.76
C GLU A 186 -13.77 18.62 -37.43
N GLY A 187 -13.45 19.73 -36.77
CA GLY A 187 -13.60 21.07 -37.33
C GLY A 187 -12.73 21.35 -38.56
N GLU A 188 -11.52 20.79 -38.62
CA GLU A 188 -10.66 20.89 -39.80
C GLU A 188 -11.16 20.05 -40.98
N ARG A 189 -11.87 18.94 -40.74
CA ARG A 189 -12.36 18.03 -41.80
C ARG A 189 -13.70 18.44 -42.37
N ASP A 190 -14.68 18.66 -41.50
CA ASP A 190 -16.09 18.78 -41.89
C ASP A 190 -16.68 20.15 -41.49
N GLY A 191 -15.91 20.98 -40.77
CA GLY A 191 -16.42 22.15 -40.07
C GLY A 191 -17.12 21.76 -38.77
N LEU A 192 -16.88 22.50 -37.68
CA LEU A 192 -17.65 22.35 -36.45
C LEU A 192 -19.02 23.01 -36.67
N GLU A 193 -19.93 22.29 -37.31
CA GLU A 193 -21.28 22.79 -37.60
C GLU A 193 -22.20 22.71 -36.38
N ASP A 194 -21.88 21.85 -35.40
CA ASP A 194 -22.65 21.71 -34.17
C ASP A 194 -22.26 22.80 -33.13
N ALA A 195 -23.25 23.55 -32.68
CA ALA A 195 -23.10 24.58 -31.66
C ALA A 195 -22.63 23.98 -30.31
N ASP A 196 -23.03 22.74 -30.02
CA ASP A 196 -22.68 22.06 -28.77
C ASP A 196 -21.18 21.70 -28.75
N ASP A 197 -20.62 21.29 -29.89
CA ASP A 197 -19.20 20.98 -30.04
C ASP A 197 -18.31 22.24 -29.97
N VAL A 198 -18.79 23.36 -30.52
CA VAL A 198 -18.13 24.67 -30.40
C VAL A 198 -18.12 25.14 -28.93
N GLU A 199 -19.24 25.02 -28.22
CA GLU A 199 -19.32 25.35 -26.80
C GLU A 199 -18.41 24.44 -25.96
N GLU A 200 -18.41 23.14 -26.24
CA GLU A 200 -17.53 22.18 -25.57
C GLU A 200 -16.05 22.54 -25.79
N ALA A 201 -15.63 22.83 -27.03
CA ALA A 201 -14.26 23.21 -27.34
C ALA A 201 -13.84 24.48 -26.58
N ASN A 202 -14.70 25.50 -26.53
CA ASN A 202 -14.43 26.74 -25.80
C ASN A 202 -14.30 26.52 -24.29
N ARG A 203 -15.16 25.67 -23.71
CA ARG A 203 -15.07 25.28 -22.30
C ARG A 203 -13.76 24.55 -22.00
N ILE A 204 -13.37 23.59 -22.84
CA ILE A 204 -12.12 22.84 -22.67
C ILE A 204 -10.90 23.77 -22.78
N LYS A 205 -10.90 24.67 -23.76
CA LYS A 205 -9.85 25.70 -23.95
C LYS A 205 -9.70 26.59 -22.73
N ALA A 206 -10.81 27.11 -22.20
CA ALA A 206 -10.82 27.94 -21.00
C ALA A 206 -10.26 27.19 -19.79
N GLU A 207 -10.62 25.92 -19.62
CA GLU A 207 -10.14 25.10 -18.52
C GLU A 207 -8.65 24.77 -18.64
N LEU A 208 -8.18 24.46 -19.85
CA LEU A 208 -6.77 24.16 -20.11
C LEU A 208 -5.89 25.42 -20.18
N GLY A 209 -6.49 26.60 -20.27
CA GLY A 209 -5.80 27.89 -20.39
C GLY A 209 -5.11 28.08 -21.74
N VAL A 210 -5.66 27.53 -22.82
CA VAL A 210 -5.06 27.56 -24.18
C VAL A 210 -6.06 27.98 -25.24
N GLN A 211 -5.60 28.49 -26.38
CA GLN A 211 -6.48 28.79 -27.53
C GLN A 211 -6.58 27.63 -28.51
N HIS A 212 -5.49 26.86 -28.65
CA HIS A 212 -5.41 25.68 -29.51
C HIS A 212 -4.68 24.52 -28.82
N SER A 213 -5.01 23.27 -29.21
CA SER A 213 -4.32 22.10 -28.65
C SER A 213 -2.81 22.06 -28.94
N ARG A 214 -2.35 22.76 -30.00
CA ARG A 214 -0.95 22.86 -30.42
C ARG A 214 -0.06 23.63 -29.43
N GLU A 215 -0.65 24.51 -28.62
CA GLU A 215 0.08 25.26 -27.58
C GLU A 215 0.58 24.33 -26.46
N LEU A 216 -0.14 23.24 -26.20
CA LEU A 216 0.17 22.28 -25.14
C LEU A 216 1.37 21.37 -25.46
N THR A 217 1.81 21.34 -26.72
CA THR A 217 3.04 20.65 -27.16
C THR A 217 4.26 21.56 -27.20
N SER A 218 4.08 22.86 -26.95
CA SER A 218 5.20 23.81 -26.92
C SER A 218 5.89 23.79 -25.55
N PRO A 219 7.23 23.76 -25.49
CA PRO A 219 8.01 23.68 -24.26
C PRO A 219 7.81 24.89 -23.32
N ASP A 220 7.16 25.96 -23.78
CA ASP A 220 6.92 27.21 -23.04
C ASP A 220 5.57 27.26 -22.29
N THR A 221 4.85 26.13 -22.17
CA THR A 221 3.61 26.13 -21.37
C THR A 221 3.96 26.32 -19.89
N PRO A 222 3.48 27.39 -19.21
CA PRO A 222 3.75 27.58 -17.80
C PRO A 222 3.21 26.38 -17.03
N GLN A 223 4.11 25.60 -16.43
CA GLN A 223 3.74 24.67 -15.38
C GLN A 223 3.12 25.52 -14.27
N ILE A 224 1.80 25.43 -14.11
CA ILE A 224 1.13 26.06 -12.97
C ILE A 224 1.82 25.48 -11.73
N ALA A 225 2.43 26.37 -10.95
CA ALA A 225 3.25 26.03 -9.82
C ALA A 225 2.48 25.13 -8.85
N SER A 226 3.19 24.07 -8.43
CA SER A 226 2.79 23.06 -7.45
C SER A 226 2.51 23.66 -6.08
#